data_AF-A0A815Y6I2-F1
#
_entry.id   AF-A0A815Y6I2-F1
#
_cell.length_a   1.000
_cell.length_b   1.000
_cell.length_c   1.000
_cell.angle_alpha   90.00
_cell.angle_beta   90.00
_cell.angle_gamma   90.00
#
_symmetry.space_group_name_H-M   'P 1'
#
loop_
_entity.id
_entity.type
_entity.pdbx_description
1 polymer ?
#
loop_
_entity_poly.entity_id
_entity_poly.type
_entity_poly.pdbx_seq_one_letter_code
_entity_poly.pdbx_strand_id
1 'polypeptide(L)'
;LEFGGGSNLWPSFLLAQYFDEIWFCDYTPATLQAVRDWIDQSPNAHKWTSYFTAICPKDVDEKQWENKLRLALSKDKIFRCDVNDLDTLIQWKQEQQQSTQFDMIFSSLTFEAACRSIN
;
A
#
# COMPACT_ATOMS: atom_id res chain seq x y z
N LEU A 1 7.57 -3.45 1.07
CA LEU A 1 7.17 -2.53 -0.02
C LEU A 1 6.03 -3.15 -0.78
N GLU A 2 4.87 -2.50 -0.78
CA GLU A 2 3.75 -2.79 -1.65
C GLU A 2 3.85 -1.89 -2.89
N PHE A 3 4.08 -2.52 -4.04
CA PHE A 3 4.41 -1.86 -5.29
C PHE A 3 3.21 -1.91 -6.25
N GLY A 4 2.72 -0.72 -6.62
CA GLY A 4 1.57 -0.55 -7.50
C GLY A 4 0.27 -1.04 -6.86
N GLY A 5 0.07 -0.74 -5.57
CA GLY A 5 -1.05 -1.27 -4.80
C GLY A 5 -2.43 -0.76 -5.26
N GLY A 6 -2.50 0.20 -6.17
CA GLY A 6 -3.78 0.70 -6.67
C GLY A 6 -4.65 1.32 -5.57
N SER A 7 -5.92 1.55 -5.84
CA SER A 7 -6.86 2.01 -4.79
C SER A 7 -7.39 0.86 -3.93
N ASN A 8 -6.77 -0.32 -4.02
CA ASN A 8 -7.30 -1.56 -3.50
C ASN A 8 -6.44 -2.08 -2.35
N LEU A 9 -6.90 -1.89 -1.11
CA LEU A 9 -6.12 -2.18 0.10
C LEU A 9 -6.23 -3.63 0.59
N TRP A 10 -6.92 -4.51 -0.15
CA TRP A 10 -7.05 -5.91 0.25
C TRP A 10 -5.71 -6.62 0.53
N PRO A 11 -4.64 -6.43 -0.29
CA PRO A 11 -3.36 -7.05 -0.02
C PRO A 11 -2.71 -6.44 1.22
N SER A 12 -2.78 -5.12 1.35
CA SER A 12 -2.27 -4.38 2.51
C SER A 12 -2.87 -4.90 3.82
N PHE A 13 -4.18 -5.20 3.87
CA PHE A 13 -4.82 -5.76 5.07
C PHE A 13 -4.20 -7.08 5.52
N LEU A 14 -3.82 -7.94 4.56
CA LEU A 14 -3.16 -9.21 4.84
C LEU A 14 -1.70 -9.00 5.24
N LEU A 15 -0.98 -8.12 4.53
CA LEU A 15 0.42 -7.79 4.83
C LEU A 15 0.57 -7.21 6.24
N ALA A 16 -0.36 -6.35 6.67
CA ALA A 16 -0.36 -5.77 8.00
C ALA A 16 -0.50 -6.80 9.14
N GLN A 17 -0.83 -8.06 8.82
CA GLN A 17 -0.83 -9.12 9.82
C GLN A 17 0.56 -9.60 10.19
N TYR A 18 1.52 -9.46 9.27
CA TYR A 18 2.88 -9.97 9.38
C TYR A 18 3.93 -8.86 9.47
N PHE A 19 3.61 -7.66 9.00
CA PHE A 19 4.54 -6.53 8.95
C PHE A 19 3.96 -5.33 9.70
N ASP A 20 4.76 -4.77 10.61
CA ASP A 20 4.42 -3.55 11.36
C ASP A 20 4.64 -2.28 10.55
N GLU A 21 5.26 -2.39 9.37
CA GLU A 21 5.58 -1.28 8.50
C GLU A 21 5.36 -1.65 7.03
N ILE A 22 4.50 -0.88 6.37
CA ILE A 22 4.20 -1.01 4.94
C ILE A 22 4.54 0.31 4.26
N TRP A 23 5.48 0.22 3.34
CA TRP A 23 5.74 1.25 2.34
C TRP A 23 4.87 0.97 1.14
N PHE A 24 4.14 1.97 0.67
CA PHE A 24 3.15 1.82 -0.39
C PHE A 24 3.45 2.79 -1.51
N CYS A 25 3.46 2.29 -2.75
CA CYS A 25 3.58 3.16 -3.90
C CYS A 25 2.62 2.79 -5.03
N ASP A 26 2.30 3.80 -5.81
CA ASP A 26 1.51 3.71 -7.03
C ASP A 26 1.93 4.82 -7.99
N TYR A 27 1.65 4.64 -9.28
CA TYR A 27 1.96 5.64 -10.30
C TYR A 27 1.00 6.84 -10.27
N THR A 28 -0.27 6.60 -9.94
CA THR A 28 -1.35 7.56 -10.14
C THR A 28 -1.59 8.40 -8.87
N PRO A 29 -1.49 9.74 -8.92
CA PRO A 29 -1.73 10.58 -7.74
C PRO A 29 -3.13 10.41 -7.11
N ALA A 30 -4.16 10.19 -7.93
CA ALA A 30 -5.52 9.95 -7.45
C ALA A 30 -5.64 8.67 -6.61
N THR A 31 -4.92 7.62 -7.00
CA THR A 31 -4.81 6.38 -6.22
C THR A 31 -4.21 6.66 -4.84
N LEU A 32 -3.05 7.35 -4.82
CA LEU A 32 -2.37 7.68 -3.57
C LEU A 32 -3.26 8.53 -2.66
N GLN A 33 -4.05 9.44 -3.24
CA GLN A 33 -5.01 10.24 -2.48
C GLN A 33 -6.12 9.39 -1.88
N ALA A 34 -6.69 8.44 -2.63
CA ALA A 34 -7.72 7.54 -2.11
C ALA A 34 -7.22 6.72 -0.91
N VAL A 35 -5.97 6.28 -0.93
CA VAL A 35 -5.33 5.59 0.19
C VAL A 35 -5.12 6.54 1.38
N ARG A 36 -4.64 7.76 1.15
CA ARG A 36 -4.47 8.78 2.21
C ARG A 36 -5.80 9.15 2.86
N ASP A 37 -6.85 9.33 2.06
CA ASP A 37 -8.20 9.60 2.53
C ASP A 37 -8.70 8.46 3.43
N TRP A 38 -8.40 7.21 3.09
CA TRP A 38 -8.74 6.05 3.92
C TRP A 38 -7.97 6.02 5.24
N ILE A 39 -6.67 6.35 5.24
CA ILE A 39 -5.86 6.50 6.47
C ILE A 39 -6.45 7.58 7.37
N ASP A 40 -6.87 8.70 6.77
CA ASP A 40 -7.48 9.83 7.47
C ASP A 40 -8.90 9.58 7.95
N GLN A 41 -9.49 8.43 7.63
CA GLN A 41 -10.89 8.14 7.89
C GLN A 41 -11.79 9.23 7.29
N SER A 42 -11.39 9.78 6.14
CA SER A 42 -12.16 10.76 5.38
C SER A 42 -13.56 10.21 5.08
N PRO A 43 -14.62 11.02 5.16
CA PRO A 43 -15.98 10.58 4.83
C PRO A 43 -16.13 10.11 3.38
N ASN A 44 -15.20 10.52 2.50
CA ASN A 44 -15.18 10.15 1.09
C ASN A 44 -14.35 8.88 0.82
N ALA A 45 -13.71 8.31 1.84
CA ALA A 45 -12.91 7.11 1.69
C ALA A 45 -13.79 5.89 1.36
N HIS A 46 -13.23 4.95 0.59
CA HIS A 46 -13.88 3.67 0.34
C HIS A 46 -14.10 2.91 1.65
N LYS A 47 -15.29 2.34 1.83
CA LYS A 47 -15.65 1.57 3.03
C LYS A 47 -15.35 0.09 2.81
N TRP A 48 -14.32 -0.40 3.50
CA TRP A 48 -13.85 -1.79 3.39
C TRP A 48 -14.58 -2.79 4.29
N THR A 49 -15.64 -2.37 5.00
CA THR A 49 -16.35 -3.20 5.98
C THR A 49 -16.78 -4.57 5.42
N SER A 50 -17.31 -4.61 4.18
CA SER A 50 -17.73 -5.87 3.55
C SER A 50 -16.57 -6.85 3.33
N TYR A 51 -15.37 -6.34 3.05
CA TYR A 51 -14.18 -7.16 2.92
C TYR A 51 -13.78 -7.75 4.27
N PHE A 52 -13.73 -6.93 5.33
CA PHE A 52 -13.43 -7.40 6.67
C PHE A 52 -14.41 -8.46 7.17
N THR A 53 -15.70 -8.27 6.97
CA THR A 53 -16.71 -9.28 7.33
C THR A 53 -16.50 -10.62 6.61
N ALA A 54 -15.91 -10.62 5.42
CA ALA A 54 -15.65 -11.84 4.67
C ALA A 54 -14.36 -12.56 5.09
N ILE A 55 -13.31 -11.81 5.44
CA ILE A 55 -11.96 -12.38 5.63
C ILE A 55 -11.46 -12.38 7.08
N CYS A 56 -12.09 -11.61 7.96
CA CYS A 56 -11.71 -11.54 9.38
C CYS A 56 -12.09 -12.85 10.09
N PRO A 57 -11.16 -13.50 10.80
CA PRO A 57 -11.48 -14.64 11.64
C PRO A 57 -12.58 -14.26 12.64
N LYS A 58 -13.49 -15.20 12.94
CA LYS A 58 -14.67 -14.95 13.79
C LYS A 58 -14.33 -14.42 15.20
N ASP A 59 -13.14 -14.73 15.68
CA ASP A 59 -12.67 -14.34 17.01
C ASP A 59 -11.83 -13.05 17.01
N VAL A 60 -11.75 -12.36 15.88
CA VAL A 60 -10.98 -11.11 15.71
C VAL A 60 -11.94 -9.94 15.47
N ASP A 61 -11.70 -8.83 16.18
CA ASP A 61 -12.43 -7.59 15.95
C ASP A 61 -12.00 -6.94 14.63
N GLU A 62 -12.94 -6.80 13.69
CA GLU A 62 -12.74 -6.15 12.39
C GLU A 62 -12.10 -4.76 12.54
N LYS A 63 -12.48 -3.99 13.56
CA LYS A 63 -11.92 -2.65 13.79
C LYS A 63 -10.48 -2.72 14.24
N GLN A 64 -10.13 -3.69 15.08
CA GLN A 64 -8.75 -3.91 15.50
C GLN A 64 -7.88 -4.27 14.28
N TRP A 65 -8.41 -5.12 13.40
CA TRP A 65 -7.72 -5.54 12.18
C TRP A 65 -7.51 -4.39 11.20
N GLU A 66 -8.54 -3.57 10.99
CA GLU A 66 -8.47 -2.37 10.16
C GLU A 66 -7.47 -1.36 10.72
N ASN A 67 -7.49 -1.13 12.03
CA ASN A 67 -6.55 -0.23 12.70
C ASN A 67 -5.11 -0.73 12.61
N LYS A 68 -4.87 -2.04 12.60
CA LYS A 68 -3.53 -2.60 12.39
C LYS A 68 -2.97 -2.17 11.03
N LEU A 69 -3.77 -2.18 9.96
CA LEU A 69 -3.31 -1.63 8.69
C LEU A 69 -3.06 -0.13 8.78
N ARG A 70 -3.95 0.67 9.38
CA ARG A 70 -3.73 2.13 9.50
C ARG A 70 -2.45 2.47 10.27
N LEU A 71 -2.03 1.63 11.20
CA LEU A 71 -0.77 1.81 11.93
C LEU A 71 0.44 1.37 11.08
N ALA A 72 0.32 0.25 10.37
CA ALA A 72 1.39 -0.24 9.50
C ALA A 72 1.62 0.66 8.28
N LEU A 73 0.55 1.28 7.77
CA LEU A 73 0.55 2.17 6.62
C LEU A 73 0.43 3.63 7.07
N SER A 74 1.52 4.40 6.95
CA SER A 74 1.54 5.82 7.31
C SER A 74 1.70 6.72 6.08
N LYS A 75 1.19 7.95 6.14
CA LYS A 75 1.14 8.87 4.99
C LYS A 75 2.51 9.22 4.41
N ASP A 76 3.52 9.31 5.27
CA ASP A 76 4.93 9.55 4.95
C ASP A 76 5.54 8.39 4.15
N LYS A 77 4.93 7.20 4.20
CA LYS A 77 5.36 5.99 3.49
C LYS A 77 4.54 5.73 2.23
N ILE A 78 3.70 6.69 1.83
CA ILE A 78 2.93 6.68 0.57
C ILE A 78 3.59 7.62 -0.41
N PHE A 79 4.10 7.06 -1.50
CA PHE A 79 4.86 7.81 -2.49
C PHE A 79 4.52 7.40 -3.92
N ARG A 80 4.81 8.30 -4.85
CA ARG A 80 4.59 8.05 -6.28
C ARG A 80 5.76 7.26 -6.84
N CYS A 81 5.48 6.25 -7.64
CA CYS A 81 6.51 5.44 -8.30
C CYS A 81 6.08 5.06 -9.73
N ASP A 82 7.00 5.17 -10.69
CA ASP A 82 6.86 4.60 -12.03
C ASP A 82 7.73 3.35 -12.11
N VAL A 83 7.14 2.21 -12.44
CA VAL A 83 7.86 0.93 -12.55
C VAL A 83 8.92 0.95 -13.65
N ASN A 84 8.76 1.83 -14.64
CA ASN A 84 9.70 1.97 -15.74
C ASN A 84 10.83 2.98 -15.42
N ASP A 85 10.82 3.58 -14.22
CA ASP A 85 11.83 4.52 -13.73
C ASP A 85 12.20 4.18 -12.27
N LEU A 86 13.02 3.14 -12.11
CA LEU A 86 13.47 2.67 -10.80
C LEU A 86 14.52 3.62 -10.18
N ASP A 87 15.18 4.45 -10.96
CA ASP A 87 16.17 5.41 -10.45
C ASP A 87 15.48 6.46 -9.54
N THR A 88 14.28 6.92 -9.94
CA THR A 88 13.47 7.82 -9.11
C THR A 88 13.05 7.18 -7.77
N LEU A 89 12.75 5.87 -7.74
CA LEU A 89 12.44 5.16 -6.49
C LEU A 89 13.66 5.12 -5.55
N ILE A 90 14.82 4.78 -6.10
CA ILE A 90 16.07 4.67 -5.33
C ILE A 90 16.45 6.04 -4.76
N GLN A 91 16.39 7.08 -5.59
CA GLN A 91 16.68 8.45 -5.18
C GLN A 91 15.73 8.90 -4.07
N TRP A 92 14.42 8.68 -4.23
CA TRP A 92 13.44 9.06 -3.21
C TRP A 92 13.73 8.42 -1.85
N LYS A 93 14.09 7.13 -1.82
CA LYS A 93 14.48 6.44 -0.58
C LYS A 93 15.74 7.02 0.06
N GLN A 94 16.74 7.34 -0.75
CA GLN A 94 17.99 7.96 -0.29
C GLN A 94 17.74 9.36 0.30
N GLU A 95 16.87 10.16 -0.32
CA GLU A 95 16.47 11.48 0.18
C GLU A 95 15.77 11.41 1.54
N GLN A 96 15.02 10.34 1.80
CA GLN A 96 14.40 10.09 3.12
C GLN A 96 15.41 9.61 4.18
N GLN A 97 16.70 9.45 3.84
CA GLN A 97 17.73 8.84 4.69
C GLN A 97 17.34 7.44 5.18
N GLN A 98 16.59 6.71 4.36
CA GLN A 98 16.03 5.40 4.70
C GLN A 98 16.75 4.30 3.93
N SER A 99 16.86 3.13 4.53
CA SER A 99 17.41 1.95 3.85
C SER A 99 16.60 1.64 2.59
N THR A 100 17.30 1.32 1.49
CA THR A 100 16.70 0.84 0.23
C THR A 100 16.32 -0.64 0.28
N GLN A 101 16.66 -1.34 1.36
CA GLN A 101 16.30 -2.74 1.55
C GLN A 101 14.89 -2.87 2.16
N PHE A 102 14.17 -3.89 1.72
CA PHE A 102 12.88 -4.29 2.26
C PHE A 102 12.90 -5.79 2.53
N ASP A 103 12.29 -6.22 3.64
CA ASP A 103 12.15 -7.65 3.96
C ASP A 103 11.23 -8.38 2.96
N MET A 104 10.27 -7.66 2.38
CA MET A 104 9.35 -8.17 1.38
C MET A 104 9.00 -7.08 0.35
N ILE A 105 8.92 -7.51 -0.92
CA ILE A 105 8.29 -6.76 -2.00
C ILE A 105 7.03 -7.52 -2.41
N PHE A 106 5.89 -6.83 -2.42
CA PHE A 106 4.62 -7.36 -2.87
C PHE A 106 4.11 -6.52 -4.04
N SER A 107 3.56 -7.16 -5.07
CA SER A 107 2.87 -6.49 -6.17
C SER A 107 1.76 -7.41 -6.67
N SER A 108 0.67 -6.80 -7.13
CA SER A 108 -0.49 -7.51 -7.67
C SER A 108 -1.05 -6.72 -8.83
N LEU A 109 -1.14 -7.33 -10.01
CA LEU A 109 -1.69 -6.72 -11.23
C LEU A 109 -0.94 -5.49 -11.75
N THR A 110 0.24 -5.17 -11.22
CA THR A 110 0.99 -3.97 -11.62
C THR A 110 1.88 -4.24 -12.82
N PHE A 111 2.72 -5.29 -12.76
CA PHE A 111 3.80 -5.46 -13.72
C PHE A 111 3.29 -5.81 -15.11
N GLU A 112 2.32 -6.71 -15.22
CA GLU A 112 1.66 -7.05 -16.48
C GLU A 112 0.86 -5.87 -17.08
N ALA A 113 0.44 -4.92 -16.25
CA ALA A 113 -0.36 -3.77 -16.69
C ALA A 113 0.48 -2.54 -17.04
N ALA A 114 1.65 -2.37 -16.42
CA ALA A 114 2.42 -1.13 -16.47
C ALA A 114 3.88 -1.30 -16.96
N CYS A 115 4.47 -2.50 -16.87
CA CYS A 115 5.80 -2.71 -17.44
C CYS A 115 5.71 -2.68 -18.96
N ARG A 116 6.60 -1.91 -19.59
CA ARG A 116 6.78 -1.99 -21.04
C ARG A 116 7.28 -3.39 -21.39
N SER A 117 6.80 -3.93 -22.51
CA SER A 117 7.33 -5.18 -23.05
C SER A 117 8.85 -5.08 -23.17
N ILE A 118 9.55 -6.13 -22.75
CA ILE A 118 10.98 -6.28 -22.98
C ILE A 118 11.16 -6.47 -24.48
N ASN A 119 11.47 -5.40 -25.20
CA ASN A 119 11.90 -5.43 -26.60
C ASN A 119 13.42 -5.50 -26.66
#